data_AF-A0A3D3UQG0-F1
#
_entry.id   AF-A0A3D3UQG0-F1
#
_cell.length_a   1.000
_cell.length_b   1.000
_cell.length_c   1.000
_cell.angle_alpha   90.00
_cell.angle_beta   90.00
_cell.angle_gamma   90.00
#
_symmetry.space_group_name_H-M   'P 1'
#
loop_
_entity.id
_entity.type
_entity.pdbx_description
1 polymer ?
#
loop_
_entity_poly.entity_id
_entity_poly.type
_entity_poly.pdbx_seq_one_letter_code
_entity_poly.pdbx_strand_id
1 'polypeptide(L)'
;MSRDLIEKLTHSRGRLVEGLNLSCDIKKSADEGGCGVVGFCCTEPVAGRHIYEPSRQMHNRGNGKGGGIAAVGFDPGQLGVSRKTLDDYYMLHIALLDAKVRTEVEKRFIKVNFEIAASGKLDTVKNWQSVDGLHVRPPDVWRYFVRAKDNVLDKFIAENNLQQLDRRDAEDEFVNQNSFRLNQEYYASLGEQKAFVLSHGRNIMILKVVGYAEAIVKYYKIENLRAHVWIAHQRYPTKGRVWHPGGAHPFAGIDMALVHNGDFANYHSVSEYLRQRNIYSQFLTDTEVSALLFDLLSRTYRYPLEYIIEAMAPTTERDFDCLDEEKQKIYRAIQASHIHGSPDGPWFFIIARNIARQNMFQLL
;
A
#
# COMPACT_ATOMS: atom_id res chain seq x y z
N MET A 1 12.69 43.80 21.23
CA MET A 1 11.96 44.84 20.47
C MET A 1 10.74 45.26 21.27
N SER A 2 10.49 46.56 21.43
CA SER A 2 9.28 47.04 22.11
C SER A 2 8.03 46.81 21.24
N ARG A 3 6.88 46.62 21.88
CA ARG A 3 5.57 46.46 21.21
C ARG A 3 5.27 47.61 20.25
N ASP A 4 5.60 48.83 20.65
CA ASP A 4 5.49 50.04 19.83
C ASP A 4 6.32 49.96 18.54
N LEU A 5 7.54 49.38 18.60
CA LEU A 5 8.37 49.21 17.41
C LEU A 5 7.78 48.14 16.46
N ILE A 6 7.19 47.08 17.00
CA ILE A 6 6.51 46.02 16.23
C ILE A 6 5.27 46.59 15.51
N GLU A 7 4.48 47.41 16.19
CA GLU A 7 3.31 48.08 15.61
C GLU A 7 3.72 49.06 14.51
N LYS A 8 4.77 49.87 14.73
CA LYS A 8 5.32 50.77 13.71
C LYS A 8 5.84 50.04 12.47
N LEU A 9 6.52 48.90 12.65
CA LEU A 9 6.99 48.05 11.55
C LEU A 9 5.84 47.38 10.79
N THR A 10 4.80 46.96 11.49
CA THR A 10 3.61 46.36 10.85
C THR A 10 2.84 47.41 10.06
N HIS A 11 2.66 48.60 10.63
CA HIS A 11 1.98 49.71 9.97
C HIS A 11 2.78 50.27 8.78
N SER A 12 4.12 50.27 8.83
CA SER A 12 4.93 50.67 7.68
C SER A 12 4.78 49.72 6.50
N ARG A 13 4.58 48.42 6.74
CA ARG A 13 4.28 47.44 5.67
C ARG A 13 2.89 47.64 5.09
N GLY A 14 1.90 47.98 5.93
CA GLY A 14 0.54 48.31 5.49
C GLY A 14 0.51 49.48 4.50
N ARG A 15 1.28 50.54 4.77
CA ARG A 15 1.40 51.73 3.90
C ARG A 15 1.98 51.44 2.51
N LEU A 16 2.74 50.35 2.33
CA LEU A 16 3.23 49.94 0.99
C LEU A 16 2.11 49.44 0.09
N VAL A 17 1.02 48.96 0.69
CA VAL A 17 -0.12 48.36 -0.01
C VAL A 17 -1.19 49.41 -0.36
N GLU A 18 -1.22 50.55 0.33
CA GLU A 18 -2.21 51.64 0.20
C GLU A 18 -2.22 52.38 -1.16
N GLY A 19 -1.44 51.94 -2.15
CA GLY A 19 -1.53 52.41 -3.54
C GLY A 19 -1.44 51.29 -4.58
N LEU A 20 -1.34 50.04 -4.14
CA LEU A 20 -1.34 48.87 -5.00
C LEU A 20 -2.78 48.35 -5.03
N ASN A 21 -3.42 48.32 -6.20
CA ASN A 21 -4.72 47.68 -6.42
C ASN A 21 -4.60 46.15 -6.30
N LEU A 22 -4.15 45.64 -5.15
CA LEU A 22 -4.11 44.22 -4.84
C LEU A 22 -5.52 43.78 -4.48
N SER A 23 -6.08 42.84 -5.23
CA SER A 23 -7.39 42.27 -4.90
C SER A 23 -7.34 41.64 -3.51
N CYS A 24 -8.19 42.12 -2.59
CA CYS A 24 -8.29 41.58 -1.23
C CYS A 24 -8.93 40.17 -1.23
N ASP A 25 -9.66 39.83 -2.29
CA ASP A 25 -10.16 38.49 -2.53
C ASP A 25 -9.09 37.62 -3.20
N ILE A 26 -8.26 36.98 -2.40
CA ILE A 26 -7.68 35.70 -2.82
C ILE A 26 -8.84 34.69 -2.78
N LYS A 27 -9.69 34.69 -3.82
CA LYS A 27 -10.47 33.49 -4.11
C LYS A 27 -9.45 32.43 -4.50
N LYS A 28 -9.06 31.61 -3.53
CA LYS A 28 -8.37 30.36 -3.80
C LYS A 28 -9.27 29.65 -4.81
N SER A 29 -8.84 29.56 -6.08
CA SER A 29 -9.44 28.60 -7.00
C SER A 29 -9.50 27.29 -6.23
N ALA A 30 -10.62 26.57 -6.27
CA ALA A 30 -10.69 25.27 -5.63
C ALA A 30 -9.42 24.50 -6.02
N ASP A 31 -8.53 24.28 -5.04
CA ASP A 31 -7.41 23.38 -5.25
C ASP A 31 -8.06 22.00 -5.37
N GLU A 32 -8.49 21.64 -6.58
CA GLU A 32 -8.79 20.26 -6.92
C GLU A 32 -7.46 19.50 -6.85
N GLY A 33 -7.13 19.00 -5.67
CA GLY A 33 -5.80 18.43 -5.44
C GLY A 33 -5.72 17.69 -4.12
N GLY A 34 -6.11 16.42 -4.14
CA GLY A 34 -5.90 15.47 -3.06
C GLY A 34 -6.32 14.10 -3.54
N CYS A 35 -5.56 13.05 -3.20
CA CYS A 35 -5.81 11.69 -3.68
C CYS A 35 -7.26 11.25 -3.46
N GLY A 36 -7.76 10.40 -4.35
CA GLY A 36 -9.03 9.69 -4.17
C GLY A 36 -8.78 8.35 -3.48
N VAL A 37 -9.60 8.00 -2.50
CA VAL A 37 -9.61 6.67 -1.87
C VAL A 37 -11.03 6.17 -1.71
N VAL A 38 -11.25 4.89 -1.99
CA VAL A 38 -12.52 4.21 -1.76
C VAL A 38 -12.25 2.78 -1.30
N GLY A 39 -13.09 2.28 -0.41
CA GLY A 39 -13.07 0.90 0.03
C GLY A 39 -14.46 0.43 0.41
N PHE A 40 -14.75 -0.84 0.18
CA PHE A 40 -15.96 -1.49 0.70
C PHE A 40 -15.69 -2.98 0.97
N CYS A 41 -16.44 -3.52 1.92
CA CYS A 41 -16.43 -4.92 2.31
C CYS A 41 -17.87 -5.46 2.27
N CYS A 42 -18.05 -6.69 1.80
CA CYS A 42 -19.34 -7.33 1.71
C CYS A 42 -19.26 -8.79 2.19
N THR A 43 -20.32 -9.25 2.86
CA THR A 43 -20.47 -10.65 3.30
C THR A 43 -20.48 -11.62 2.11
N GLU A 44 -21.03 -11.18 0.98
CA GLU A 44 -21.01 -11.93 -0.27
C GLU A 44 -19.96 -11.36 -1.23
N PRO A 45 -19.24 -12.19 -2.01
CA PRO A 45 -18.22 -11.70 -2.91
C PRO A 45 -18.86 -10.96 -4.09
N VAL A 46 -18.52 -9.68 -4.25
CA VAL A 46 -19.07 -8.81 -5.29
C VAL A 46 -18.06 -8.56 -6.41
N ALA A 47 -18.58 -8.34 -7.61
CA ALA A 47 -17.78 -8.19 -8.83
C ALA A 47 -17.00 -6.87 -8.90
N GLY A 48 -15.84 -6.87 -9.57
CA GLY A 48 -14.97 -5.71 -9.74
C GLY A 48 -15.62 -4.50 -10.44
N ARG A 49 -16.71 -4.69 -11.21
CA ARG A 49 -17.53 -3.58 -11.71
C ARG A 49 -18.03 -2.63 -10.61
N HIS A 50 -18.19 -3.13 -9.38
CA HIS A 50 -18.67 -2.32 -8.25
C HIS A 50 -17.60 -1.37 -7.70
N ILE A 51 -16.31 -1.64 -7.92
CA ILE A 51 -15.23 -0.68 -7.61
C ILE A 51 -14.97 0.30 -8.76
N TYR A 52 -15.43 0.01 -9.98
CA TYR A 52 -15.25 0.87 -11.16
C TYR A 52 -15.93 2.23 -11.01
N GLU A 53 -17.23 2.25 -10.73
CA GLU A 53 -18.00 3.50 -10.70
C GLU A 53 -17.55 4.45 -9.58
N PRO A 54 -17.32 3.99 -8.33
CA PRO A 54 -16.74 4.83 -7.29
C PRO A 54 -15.33 5.33 -7.65
N SER A 55 -14.50 4.50 -8.30
CA SER A 55 -13.18 4.95 -8.78
C SER A 55 -13.31 6.07 -9.81
N ARG A 56 -14.25 5.95 -10.76
CA ARG A 56 -14.53 6.98 -11.77
C ARG A 56 -15.04 8.27 -11.15
N GLN A 57 -15.85 8.20 -10.10
CA GLN A 57 -16.33 9.40 -9.39
C GLN A 57 -15.20 10.15 -8.66
N MET A 58 -14.08 9.49 -8.38
CA MET A 58 -12.87 10.12 -7.83
C MET A 58 -11.88 10.58 -8.89
N HIS A 59 -12.26 10.62 -10.18
CA HIS A 59 -11.37 11.03 -11.26
C HIS A 59 -10.80 12.44 -11.05
N ASN A 60 -11.62 13.39 -10.59
CA ASN A 60 -11.21 14.76 -10.24
C ASN A 60 -10.32 14.84 -8.98
N ARG A 61 -10.16 13.73 -8.25
CA ARG A 61 -9.23 13.57 -7.12
C ARG A 61 -7.92 12.89 -7.53
N GLY A 62 -7.69 12.70 -8.82
CA GLY A 62 -6.44 12.20 -9.39
C GLY A 62 -5.96 13.11 -10.52
N ASN A 63 -4.75 12.84 -11.02
CA ASN A 63 -4.21 13.52 -12.19
C ASN A 63 -3.60 12.54 -13.22
N GLY A 64 -4.05 11.28 -13.19
CA GLY A 64 -3.60 10.22 -14.08
C GLY A 64 -2.17 9.72 -13.83
N LYS A 65 -1.47 10.21 -12.80
CA LYS A 65 -0.07 9.80 -12.53
C LYS A 65 0.04 8.52 -11.69
N GLY A 66 -1.06 7.92 -11.26
CA GLY A 66 -1.03 6.68 -10.52
C GLY A 66 -2.42 6.25 -10.08
N GLY A 67 -2.79 5.02 -10.45
CA GLY A 67 -4.05 4.40 -10.08
C GLY A 67 -3.79 2.98 -9.61
N GLY A 68 -4.55 2.53 -8.62
CA GLY A 68 -4.45 1.15 -8.18
C GLY A 68 -5.74 0.63 -7.56
N ILE A 69 -5.87 -0.68 -7.60
CA ILE A 69 -6.96 -1.44 -6.99
C ILE A 69 -6.35 -2.60 -6.23
N ALA A 70 -6.89 -2.89 -5.04
CA ALA A 70 -6.67 -4.17 -4.38
C ALA A 70 -8.00 -4.86 -4.09
N ALA A 71 -7.93 -6.18 -4.04
CA ALA A 71 -9.06 -7.04 -3.73
C ALA A 71 -8.64 -8.18 -2.81
N VAL A 72 -9.52 -8.56 -1.88
CA VAL A 72 -9.30 -9.62 -0.89
C VAL A 72 -10.51 -10.54 -0.82
N GLY A 73 -10.27 -11.85 -0.73
CA GLY A 73 -11.32 -12.84 -0.54
C GLY A 73 -12.02 -13.21 -1.84
N PHE A 74 -11.36 -13.97 -2.70
CA PHE A 74 -11.84 -14.35 -4.03
C PHE A 74 -12.67 -15.63 -4.05
N ASP A 75 -13.42 -15.79 -5.16
CA ASP A 75 -13.92 -17.08 -5.61
C ASP A 75 -12.79 -17.89 -6.28
N PRO A 76 -12.38 -19.05 -5.73
CA PRO A 76 -11.28 -19.86 -6.25
C PRO A 76 -11.58 -20.39 -7.65
N GLY A 77 -12.86 -20.62 -8.00
CA GLY A 77 -13.27 -21.07 -9.33
C GLY A 77 -12.91 -20.05 -10.42
N GLN A 78 -13.07 -18.75 -10.11
CA GLN A 78 -12.68 -17.66 -11.03
C GLN A 78 -11.16 -17.50 -11.17
N LEU A 79 -10.39 -18.04 -10.23
CA LEU A 79 -8.94 -18.03 -10.24
C LEU A 79 -8.34 -19.31 -10.84
N GLY A 80 -9.17 -20.32 -11.15
CA GLY A 80 -8.76 -21.61 -11.70
C GLY A 80 -8.05 -22.50 -10.69
N VAL A 81 -8.33 -22.34 -9.39
CA VAL A 81 -7.69 -23.11 -8.31
C VAL A 81 -8.73 -23.70 -7.35
N SER A 82 -8.32 -24.62 -6.50
CA SER A 82 -9.17 -25.15 -5.42
C SER A 82 -9.28 -24.16 -4.26
N ARG A 83 -10.33 -24.29 -3.41
CA ARG A 83 -10.44 -23.52 -2.15
C ARG A 83 -9.21 -23.71 -1.27
N LYS A 84 -8.76 -24.95 -1.10
CA LYS A 84 -7.53 -25.28 -0.36
C LYS A 84 -6.30 -24.52 -0.89
N THR A 85 -6.12 -24.48 -2.21
CA THR A 85 -5.01 -23.73 -2.81
C THR A 85 -5.10 -22.24 -2.50
N LEU A 86 -6.29 -21.64 -2.62
CA LEU A 86 -6.49 -20.21 -2.37
C LEU A 86 -6.24 -19.83 -0.90
N ASP A 87 -6.61 -20.70 0.04
CA ASP A 87 -6.49 -20.45 1.47
C ASP A 87 -5.07 -20.74 1.97
N ASP A 88 -4.41 -21.77 1.45
CA ASP A 88 -3.11 -22.22 1.94
C ASP A 88 -1.92 -21.55 1.23
N TYR A 89 -2.02 -21.27 -0.07
CA TYR A 89 -0.89 -20.79 -0.89
C TYR A 89 -0.86 -19.26 -0.95
N TYR A 90 0.35 -18.70 -0.99
CA TYR A 90 0.54 -17.27 -1.24
C TYR A 90 0.27 -16.97 -2.71
N MET A 91 -0.44 -15.87 -2.95
CA MET A 91 -0.58 -15.22 -4.24
C MET A 91 0.54 -14.18 -4.38
N LEU A 92 1.55 -14.51 -5.18
CA LEU A 92 2.56 -13.55 -5.62
C LEU A 92 2.13 -12.95 -6.94
N HIS A 93 1.96 -11.63 -6.98
CA HIS A 93 1.73 -10.89 -8.22
C HIS A 93 3.00 -10.12 -8.58
N ILE A 94 3.62 -10.46 -9.69
CA ILE A 94 4.84 -9.82 -10.18
C ILE A 94 4.48 -9.00 -11.41
N ALA A 95 4.72 -7.69 -11.34
CA ALA A 95 4.66 -6.78 -12.48
C ALA A 95 5.98 -6.86 -13.26
N LEU A 96 5.88 -7.12 -14.56
CA LEU A 96 6.99 -7.09 -15.51
C LEU A 96 6.88 -5.80 -16.34
N LEU A 97 7.82 -4.88 -16.10
CA LEU A 97 8.00 -3.68 -16.92
C LEU A 97 8.77 -4.04 -18.21
N ASP A 98 9.74 -4.94 -18.09
CA ASP A 98 10.37 -5.62 -19.22
C ASP A 98 9.96 -7.09 -19.25
N ALA A 99 9.22 -7.51 -20.28
CA ALA A 99 8.79 -8.89 -20.42
C ALA A 99 9.96 -9.88 -20.59
N LYS A 100 11.14 -9.40 -21.02
CA LYS A 100 12.32 -10.24 -21.29
C LYS A 100 12.91 -10.83 -20.00
N VAL A 101 12.77 -10.17 -18.86
CA VAL A 101 13.34 -10.67 -17.59
C VAL A 101 12.53 -11.77 -16.94
N ARG A 102 11.34 -12.10 -17.45
CA ARG A 102 10.43 -13.08 -16.83
C ARG A 102 11.11 -14.40 -16.49
N THR A 103 11.79 -15.02 -17.46
CA THR A 103 12.40 -16.34 -17.28
C THR A 103 13.47 -16.31 -16.20
N GLU A 104 14.21 -15.21 -16.11
CA GLU A 104 15.25 -15.02 -15.11
C GLU A 104 14.65 -14.82 -13.71
N VAL A 105 13.64 -13.94 -13.59
CA VAL A 105 12.88 -13.72 -12.35
C VAL A 105 12.29 -15.04 -11.84
N GLU A 106 11.62 -15.79 -12.71
CA GLU A 106 11.05 -17.09 -12.36
C GLU A 106 12.13 -18.07 -11.87
N LYS A 107 13.26 -18.17 -12.57
CA LYS A 107 14.34 -19.09 -12.19
C LYS A 107 14.90 -18.77 -10.81
N ARG A 108 15.11 -17.48 -10.51
CA ARG A 108 15.85 -17.00 -9.33
C ARG A 108 15.00 -16.77 -8.09
N PHE A 109 13.74 -16.37 -8.26
CA PHE A 109 12.90 -15.96 -7.15
C PHE A 109 11.63 -16.79 -6.99
N ILE A 110 11.27 -17.61 -7.99
CA ILE A 110 10.06 -18.43 -7.94
C ILE A 110 10.40 -19.92 -7.90
N LYS A 111 10.89 -20.48 -9.01
CA LYS A 111 11.10 -21.93 -9.19
C LYS A 111 12.12 -22.53 -8.24
N VAL A 112 13.14 -21.78 -7.82
CA VAL A 112 14.15 -22.27 -6.87
C VAL A 112 13.58 -22.34 -5.45
N ASN A 113 12.78 -21.35 -5.05
CA ASN A 113 12.34 -21.15 -3.67
C ASN A 113 10.99 -21.81 -3.36
N PHE A 114 10.12 -21.96 -4.35
CA PHE A 114 8.72 -22.29 -4.12
C PHE A 114 8.25 -23.52 -4.90
N GLU A 115 7.32 -24.24 -4.29
CA GLU A 115 6.38 -25.13 -4.97
C GLU A 115 5.26 -24.29 -5.58
N ILE A 116 4.92 -24.56 -6.84
CA ILE A 116 3.95 -23.76 -7.59
C ILE A 116 2.71 -24.64 -7.82
N ALA A 117 1.60 -24.32 -7.17
CA ALA A 117 0.34 -25.02 -7.41
C ALA A 117 -0.33 -24.60 -8.72
N ALA A 118 -0.26 -23.30 -9.03
CA ALA A 118 -0.78 -22.74 -10.27
C ALA A 118 -0.07 -21.42 -10.58
N SER A 119 0.00 -21.08 -11.87
CA SER A 119 0.48 -19.77 -12.30
C SER A 119 -0.18 -19.34 -13.60
N GLY A 120 -0.20 -18.03 -13.85
CA GLY A 120 -0.76 -17.50 -15.08
C GLY A 120 -0.53 -16.00 -15.22
N LYS A 121 -0.43 -15.57 -16.48
CA LYS A 121 -0.50 -14.14 -16.81
C LYS A 121 -1.92 -13.65 -16.59
N LEU A 122 -2.09 -12.47 -16.00
CA LEU A 122 -3.41 -11.83 -15.95
C LEU A 122 -3.85 -11.46 -17.37
N ASP A 123 -5.13 -11.68 -17.61
CA ASP A 123 -5.81 -11.29 -18.83
C ASP A 123 -5.73 -9.77 -19.03
N THR A 124 -5.44 -9.33 -20.24
CA THR A 124 -5.46 -7.92 -20.59
C THR A 124 -6.25 -7.66 -21.87
N VAL A 125 -6.70 -6.43 -22.07
CA VAL A 125 -7.14 -5.97 -23.39
C VAL A 125 -5.98 -6.05 -24.39
N LYS A 126 -6.29 -6.29 -25.68
CA LYS A 126 -5.25 -6.40 -26.74
C LYS A 126 -4.60 -5.06 -27.06
N ASN A 127 -5.40 -4.00 -27.14
CA ASN A 127 -4.97 -2.64 -27.43
C ASN A 127 -5.13 -1.79 -26.16
N TRP A 128 -4.03 -1.47 -25.47
CA TRP A 128 -4.11 -0.72 -24.21
C TRP A 128 -4.57 0.72 -24.44
N GLN A 129 -4.28 1.31 -25.60
CA GLN A 129 -4.75 2.65 -25.97
C GLN A 129 -6.27 2.74 -26.16
N SER A 130 -6.98 1.61 -26.19
CA SER A 130 -8.45 1.60 -26.22
C SER A 130 -9.10 1.83 -24.84
N VAL A 131 -8.30 1.87 -23.76
CA VAL A 131 -8.80 2.11 -22.40
C VAL A 131 -8.49 3.54 -22.01
N ASP A 132 -9.54 4.32 -21.82
CA ASP A 132 -9.42 5.71 -21.38
C ASP A 132 -8.72 5.82 -20.03
N GLY A 133 -7.93 6.89 -19.88
CA GLY A 133 -7.23 7.19 -18.62
C GLY A 133 -5.91 6.44 -18.42
N LEU A 134 -5.42 5.68 -19.40
CA LEU A 134 -4.06 5.14 -19.41
C LEU A 134 -3.11 6.09 -20.16
N HIS A 135 -2.00 6.47 -19.51
CA HIS A 135 -0.97 7.32 -20.13
C HIS A 135 0.24 6.52 -20.63
N VAL A 136 0.45 5.33 -20.06
CA VAL A 136 1.53 4.41 -20.40
C VAL A 136 0.96 3.00 -20.42
N ARG A 137 1.52 2.10 -21.26
CA ARG A 137 1.17 0.69 -21.27
C ARG A 137 1.36 0.10 -19.86
N PRO A 138 0.31 -0.45 -19.23
CA PRO A 138 0.46 -1.13 -17.95
C PRO A 138 1.35 -2.36 -18.03
N PRO A 139 2.01 -2.76 -16.92
CA PRO A 139 2.90 -3.91 -16.89
C PRO A 139 2.15 -5.21 -17.17
N ASP A 140 2.88 -6.20 -17.67
CA ASP A 140 2.37 -7.57 -17.70
C ASP A 140 2.44 -8.13 -16.27
N VAL A 141 1.31 -8.61 -15.73
CA VAL A 141 1.26 -9.15 -14.36
C VAL A 141 1.17 -10.66 -14.41
N TRP A 142 2.08 -11.33 -13.71
CA TRP A 142 2.04 -12.77 -13.49
C TRP A 142 1.62 -13.09 -12.06
N ARG A 143 0.63 -13.97 -11.92
CA ARG A 143 0.18 -14.53 -10.65
C ARG A 143 0.78 -15.91 -10.45
N TYR A 144 1.29 -16.17 -9.25
CA TYR A 144 1.77 -17.48 -8.81
C TYR A 144 1.11 -17.84 -7.48
N PHE A 145 0.55 -19.05 -7.39
CA PHE A 145 0.12 -19.67 -6.14
C PHE A 145 1.25 -20.54 -5.63
N VAL A 146 1.90 -20.11 -4.55
CA VAL A 146 3.15 -20.68 -4.09
C VAL A 146 3.16 -21.04 -2.61
N ARG A 147 3.96 -22.06 -2.28
CA ARG A 147 4.44 -22.39 -0.91
C ARG A 147 5.95 -22.51 -0.94
N ALA A 148 6.63 -22.07 0.11
CA ALA A 148 8.07 -22.28 0.20
C ALA A 148 8.34 -23.79 0.21
N LYS A 149 9.32 -24.24 -0.56
CA LYS A 149 9.72 -25.66 -0.52
C LYS A 149 10.22 -25.99 0.87
N ASP A 150 9.89 -27.19 1.36
CA ASP A 150 10.22 -27.57 2.74
C ASP A 150 11.71 -27.45 3.04
N ASN A 151 12.58 -27.97 2.17
CA ASN A 151 14.03 -27.90 2.36
C ASN A 151 14.58 -26.46 2.34
N VAL A 152 13.95 -25.56 1.57
CA VAL A 152 14.33 -24.14 1.52
C VAL A 152 13.90 -23.43 2.79
N LEU A 153 12.69 -23.70 3.26
CA LEU A 153 12.15 -23.11 4.48
C LEU A 153 12.87 -23.63 5.73
N ASP A 154 13.16 -24.94 5.81
CA ASP A 154 13.91 -25.55 6.91
C ASP A 154 15.30 -24.93 7.03
N LYS A 155 15.98 -24.75 5.89
CA LYS A 155 17.27 -24.07 5.83
C LYS A 155 17.16 -22.62 6.30
N PHE A 156 16.16 -21.88 5.81
CA PHE A 156 15.92 -20.50 6.23
C PHE A 156 15.68 -20.37 7.74
N ILE A 157 14.86 -21.27 8.31
CA ILE A 157 14.58 -21.32 9.74
C ILE A 157 15.87 -21.59 10.54
N ALA A 158 16.68 -22.54 10.10
CA ALA A 158 17.93 -22.89 10.77
C ALA A 158 18.95 -21.76 10.72
N GLU A 159 19.18 -21.16 9.55
CA GLU A 159 20.15 -20.08 9.35
C GLU A 159 19.81 -18.81 10.14
N ASN A 160 18.52 -18.55 10.36
CA ASN A 160 18.05 -17.35 11.06
C ASN A 160 17.66 -17.61 12.53
N ASN A 161 17.87 -18.83 13.04
CA ASN A 161 17.51 -19.23 14.40
C ASN A 161 16.02 -19.01 14.75
N LEU A 162 15.13 -19.36 13.81
CA LEU A 162 13.67 -19.17 13.93
C LEU A 162 12.92 -20.43 14.36
N GLN A 163 13.59 -21.41 14.97
CA GLN A 163 12.99 -22.71 15.32
C GLN A 163 11.83 -22.59 16.32
N GLN A 164 11.76 -21.47 17.06
CA GLN A 164 10.68 -21.18 18.01
C GLN A 164 9.45 -20.56 17.35
N LEU A 165 9.54 -20.09 16.10
CA LEU A 165 8.39 -19.57 15.37
C LEU A 165 7.55 -20.72 14.81
N ASP A 166 6.23 -20.49 14.76
CA ASP A 166 5.35 -21.34 13.96
C ASP A 166 5.84 -21.35 12.50
N ARG A 167 5.79 -22.51 11.87
CA ARG A 167 6.30 -22.70 10.51
C ARG A 167 5.65 -21.75 9.50
N ARG A 168 4.36 -21.41 9.68
CA ARG A 168 3.68 -20.45 8.78
C ARG A 168 4.14 -19.02 9.01
N ASP A 169 4.46 -18.63 10.24
CA ASP A 169 5.01 -17.31 10.53
C ASP A 169 6.45 -17.18 9.95
N ALA A 170 7.25 -18.25 10.02
CA ALA A 170 8.54 -18.29 9.35
C ALA A 170 8.43 -18.25 7.82
N GLU A 171 7.39 -18.89 7.25
CA GLU A 171 7.11 -18.83 5.82
C GLU A 171 6.65 -17.44 5.37
N ASP A 172 5.82 -16.75 6.16
CA ASP A 172 5.43 -15.35 5.93
C ASP A 172 6.67 -14.45 5.85
N GLU A 173 7.62 -14.63 6.77
CA GLU A 173 8.89 -13.89 6.76
C GLU A 173 9.77 -14.24 5.56
N PHE A 174 9.87 -15.53 5.20
CA PHE A 174 10.60 -15.95 4.00
C PHE A 174 10.03 -15.32 2.72
N VAL A 175 8.70 -15.30 2.59
CA VAL A 175 8.00 -14.67 1.46
C VAL A 175 8.24 -13.16 1.43
N ASN A 176 8.17 -12.50 2.59
CA ASN A 176 8.45 -11.07 2.71
C ASN A 176 9.88 -10.74 2.22
N GLN A 177 10.89 -11.44 2.73
CA GLN A 177 12.28 -11.24 2.34
C GLN A 177 12.56 -11.61 0.88
N ASN A 178 11.91 -12.65 0.35
CA ASN A 178 12.02 -12.99 -1.06
C ASN A 178 11.50 -11.86 -1.96
N SER A 179 10.35 -11.28 -1.63
CA SER A 179 9.80 -10.12 -2.35
C SER A 179 10.72 -8.90 -2.26
N PHE A 180 11.27 -8.63 -1.07
CA PHE A 180 12.24 -7.55 -0.88
C PHE A 180 13.47 -7.74 -1.77
N ARG A 181 14.07 -8.94 -1.79
CA ARG A 181 15.24 -9.26 -2.64
C ARG A 181 14.93 -9.12 -4.13
N LEU A 182 13.77 -9.58 -4.58
CA LEU A 182 13.34 -9.44 -5.98
C LEU A 182 13.26 -7.97 -6.38
N ASN A 183 12.57 -7.16 -5.56
CA ASN A 183 12.46 -5.73 -5.79
C ASN A 183 13.83 -5.04 -5.75
N GLN A 184 14.70 -5.43 -4.82
CA GLN A 184 16.03 -4.83 -4.71
C GLN A 184 16.84 -5.03 -6.00
N GLU A 185 16.72 -6.20 -6.60
CA GLU A 185 17.46 -6.56 -7.81
C GLU A 185 16.84 -5.98 -9.08
N TYR A 186 15.53 -6.15 -9.28
CA TYR A 186 14.86 -5.81 -10.54
C TYR A 186 14.19 -4.43 -10.56
N TYR A 187 14.13 -3.73 -9.43
CA TYR A 187 13.50 -2.42 -9.32
C TYR A 187 14.42 -1.34 -8.72
N ALA A 188 15.11 -1.64 -7.62
CA ALA A 188 15.91 -0.64 -6.89
C ALA A 188 17.40 -0.57 -7.32
N SER A 189 17.86 -1.41 -8.25
CA SER A 189 19.25 -1.36 -8.74
C SER A 189 19.54 -0.06 -9.50
N LEU A 190 20.81 0.36 -9.58
CA LEU A 190 21.28 1.55 -10.33
C LEU A 190 21.00 1.49 -11.85
N GLY A 191 20.28 0.45 -12.32
CA GLY A 191 19.88 0.26 -13.70
C GLY A 191 18.41 0.62 -13.94
N GLU A 192 17.89 0.15 -15.08
CA GLU A 192 16.48 0.34 -15.44
C GLU A 192 15.57 -0.55 -14.58
N GLN A 193 14.38 -0.02 -14.22
CA GLN A 193 13.34 -0.78 -13.53
C GLN A 193 12.73 -1.81 -14.47
N LYS A 194 12.82 -3.10 -14.12
CA LYS A 194 12.40 -4.22 -15.00
C LYS A 194 11.25 -5.03 -14.44
N ALA A 195 11.19 -5.24 -13.12
CA ALA A 195 10.12 -5.99 -12.48
C ALA A 195 10.01 -5.66 -10.98
N PHE A 196 8.82 -5.84 -10.40
CA PHE A 196 8.61 -5.71 -8.96
C PHE A 196 7.39 -6.50 -8.50
N VAL A 197 7.32 -6.80 -7.20
CA VAL A 197 6.19 -7.46 -6.56
C VAL A 197 5.10 -6.43 -6.27
N LEU A 198 3.90 -6.67 -6.81
CA LEU A 198 2.70 -5.88 -6.54
C LEU A 198 2.04 -6.27 -5.22
N SER A 199 1.93 -7.58 -4.97
CA SER A 199 1.36 -8.12 -3.74
C SER A 199 1.98 -9.47 -3.40
N HIS A 200 2.05 -9.76 -2.10
CA HIS A 200 2.50 -11.03 -1.54
C HIS A 200 1.64 -11.41 -0.32
N GLY A 201 0.79 -12.40 -0.48
CA GLY A 201 -0.11 -12.80 0.59
C GLY A 201 -1.13 -13.82 0.09
N ARG A 202 -1.87 -14.42 1.01
CA ARG A 202 -2.94 -15.37 0.74
C ARG A 202 -4.20 -14.62 0.37
N ASN A 203 -4.88 -15.06 -0.69
CA ASN A 203 -6.20 -14.55 -1.07
C ASN A 203 -6.29 -13.02 -1.26
N ILE A 204 -5.23 -12.40 -1.77
CA ILE A 204 -5.11 -10.96 -2.00
C ILE A 204 -4.44 -10.66 -3.36
N MET A 205 -4.90 -9.60 -4.02
CA MET A 205 -4.32 -9.08 -5.26
C MET A 205 -4.21 -7.56 -5.19
N ILE A 206 -3.10 -7.01 -5.66
CA ILE A 206 -2.93 -5.57 -5.91
C ILE A 206 -2.55 -5.38 -7.37
N LEU A 207 -3.19 -4.41 -8.03
CA LEU A 207 -2.89 -3.99 -9.39
C LEU A 207 -2.64 -2.49 -9.42
N LYS A 208 -1.67 -2.06 -10.24
CA LYS A 208 -1.23 -0.67 -10.35
C LYS A 208 -1.03 -0.27 -11.80
N VAL A 209 -1.33 0.99 -12.12
CA VAL A 209 -1.14 1.60 -13.43
C VAL A 209 -0.62 3.03 -13.31
N VAL A 210 0.03 3.52 -14.37
CA VAL A 210 0.21 4.96 -14.60
C VAL A 210 -1.03 5.44 -15.37
N GLY A 211 -2.03 5.86 -14.61
CA GLY A 211 -3.37 6.18 -15.09
C GLY A 211 -4.32 6.34 -13.93
N TYR A 212 -5.62 6.26 -14.21
CA TYR A 212 -6.66 6.26 -13.20
C TYR A 212 -7.04 4.84 -12.76
N ALA A 213 -7.55 4.68 -11.53
CA ALA A 213 -7.82 3.35 -10.97
C ALA A 213 -8.92 2.60 -11.74
N GLU A 214 -9.94 3.30 -12.24
CA GLU A 214 -11.02 2.72 -13.02
C GLU A 214 -10.53 2.03 -14.31
N ALA A 215 -9.39 2.48 -14.87
CA ALA A 215 -8.78 1.85 -16.03
C ALA A 215 -8.30 0.42 -15.76
N ILE A 216 -7.96 0.09 -14.51
CA ILE A 216 -7.53 -1.27 -14.11
C ILE A 216 -8.65 -2.27 -14.34
N VAL A 217 -9.89 -1.92 -14.01
CA VAL A 217 -11.04 -2.81 -14.13
C VAL A 217 -11.22 -3.27 -15.57
N LYS A 218 -11.05 -2.33 -16.52
CA LYS A 218 -11.17 -2.58 -17.95
C LYS A 218 -9.91 -3.22 -18.51
N TYR A 219 -8.74 -2.67 -18.23
CA TYR A 219 -7.48 -3.14 -18.79
C TYR A 219 -7.16 -4.58 -18.41
N TYR A 220 -7.26 -4.94 -17.11
CA TYR A 220 -6.99 -6.30 -16.62
C TYR A 220 -8.23 -7.21 -16.63
N LYS A 221 -9.32 -6.78 -17.29
CA LYS A 221 -10.57 -7.56 -17.44
C LYS A 221 -11.13 -8.13 -16.13
N ILE A 222 -10.97 -7.41 -15.01
CA ILE A 222 -11.43 -7.86 -13.68
C ILE A 222 -12.87 -7.43 -13.36
N GLU A 223 -13.63 -6.94 -14.35
CA GLU A 223 -15.00 -6.45 -14.18
C GLU A 223 -15.95 -7.48 -13.53
N ASN A 224 -15.75 -8.75 -13.83
CA ASN A 224 -16.55 -9.85 -13.28
C ASN A 224 -15.83 -10.69 -12.21
N LEU A 225 -14.57 -10.37 -11.90
CA LEU A 225 -13.84 -11.00 -10.81
C LEU A 225 -14.52 -10.62 -9.51
N ARG A 226 -14.87 -11.59 -8.67
CA ARG A 226 -15.58 -11.38 -7.41
C ARG A 226 -14.62 -11.45 -6.24
N ALA A 227 -14.77 -10.51 -5.31
CA ALA A 227 -14.06 -10.50 -4.04
C ALA A 227 -14.93 -9.90 -2.93
N HIS A 228 -14.63 -10.24 -1.67
CA HIS A 228 -15.33 -9.71 -0.50
C HIS A 228 -14.95 -8.27 -0.18
N VAL A 229 -13.67 -7.91 -0.38
CA VAL A 229 -13.16 -6.57 -0.11
C VAL A 229 -12.56 -5.99 -1.38
N TRP A 230 -12.87 -4.72 -1.64
CA TRP A 230 -12.27 -3.94 -2.71
C TRP A 230 -11.83 -2.60 -2.16
N ILE A 231 -10.60 -2.18 -2.53
CA ILE A 231 -10.12 -0.82 -2.28
C ILE A 231 -9.50 -0.26 -3.56
N ALA A 232 -9.63 1.04 -3.78
CA ALA A 232 -9.03 1.72 -4.92
C ALA A 232 -8.47 3.09 -4.52
N HIS A 233 -7.50 3.55 -5.31
CA HIS A 233 -6.84 4.82 -5.06
C HIS A 233 -6.45 5.55 -6.36
N GLN A 234 -6.78 6.84 -6.43
CA GLN A 234 -6.27 7.79 -7.42
C GLN A 234 -5.19 8.66 -6.78
N ARG A 235 -3.98 8.63 -7.33
CA ARG A 235 -2.86 9.42 -6.84
C ARG A 235 -2.83 10.80 -7.46
N TYR A 236 -2.58 11.80 -6.62
CA TYR A 236 -2.27 13.17 -7.02
C TYR A 236 -0.88 13.57 -6.46
N PRO A 237 0.23 13.24 -7.14
CA PRO A 237 1.55 13.60 -6.63
C PRO A 237 1.81 15.10 -6.78
N THR A 238 2.23 15.75 -5.70
CA THR A 238 2.62 17.17 -5.62
C THR A 238 4.00 17.43 -6.25
N LYS A 239 4.83 16.41 -6.41
CA LYS A 239 6.17 16.49 -7.01
C LYS A 239 6.42 15.35 -8.01
N GLY A 240 7.08 15.68 -9.13
CA GLY A 240 7.61 14.72 -10.10
C GLY A 240 6.64 14.26 -11.21
N ARG A 241 7.22 13.78 -12.31
CA ARG A 241 6.52 13.01 -13.34
C ARG A 241 6.61 11.54 -12.92
N VAL A 242 5.47 10.90 -12.66
CA VAL A 242 5.41 9.45 -12.41
C VAL A 242 5.31 8.77 -13.76
N TRP A 243 6.31 7.99 -14.10
CA TRP A 243 6.38 7.25 -15.37
C TRP A 243 6.29 5.73 -15.17
N HIS A 244 6.32 5.26 -13.92
CA HIS A 244 6.26 3.84 -13.58
C HIS A 244 5.16 3.57 -12.54
N PRO A 245 4.49 2.42 -12.59
CA PRO A 245 3.38 2.08 -11.69
C PRO A 245 3.84 1.73 -10.27
N GLY A 246 5.14 1.51 -10.04
CA GLY A 246 5.66 1.10 -8.72
C GLY A 246 5.28 2.05 -7.59
N GLY A 247 5.31 3.36 -7.85
CA GLY A 247 4.93 4.40 -6.88
C GLY A 247 3.42 4.71 -6.82
N ALA A 248 2.57 3.97 -7.54
CA ALA A 248 1.11 4.06 -7.37
C ALA A 248 0.68 3.25 -6.14
N HIS A 249 -0.41 3.64 -5.48
CA HIS A 249 -0.99 2.91 -4.35
C HIS A 249 -2.09 2.00 -4.87
N PRO A 250 -2.46 0.89 -4.19
CA PRO A 250 -2.13 0.48 -2.81
C PRO A 250 -0.70 -0.04 -2.59
N PHE A 251 -0.23 -0.14 -1.34
CA PHE A 251 1.00 -0.86 -0.97
C PHE A 251 0.71 -2.10 -0.12
N ALA A 252 1.57 -3.11 -0.22
CA ALA A 252 1.38 -4.39 0.45
C ALA A 252 2.20 -4.49 1.75
N GLY A 253 1.61 -5.14 2.74
CA GLY A 253 2.30 -5.97 3.72
C GLY A 253 1.92 -7.43 3.48
N ILE A 254 2.36 -8.37 4.33
CA ILE A 254 1.89 -9.76 4.20
C ILE A 254 0.38 -9.80 4.47
N ASP A 255 -0.37 -10.39 3.54
CA ASP A 255 -1.83 -10.55 3.60
C ASP A 255 -2.63 -9.23 3.71
N MET A 256 -2.05 -8.09 3.33
CA MET A 256 -2.72 -6.80 3.40
C MET A 256 -2.41 -5.86 2.25
N ALA A 257 -3.33 -4.93 1.99
CA ALA A 257 -3.16 -3.80 1.10
C ALA A 257 -3.62 -2.51 1.79
N LEU A 258 -2.82 -1.45 1.71
CA LEU A 258 -3.09 -0.16 2.31
C LEU A 258 -3.11 0.93 1.23
N VAL A 259 -4.14 1.76 1.24
CA VAL A 259 -4.17 3.03 0.52
C VAL A 259 -4.11 4.19 1.50
N HIS A 260 -3.48 5.27 1.08
CA HIS A 260 -3.29 6.47 1.88
C HIS A 260 -3.72 7.70 1.08
N ASN A 261 -4.51 8.56 1.70
CA ASN A 261 -4.79 9.91 1.24
C ASN A 261 -4.22 10.91 2.23
N GLY A 262 -3.23 11.69 1.80
CA GLY A 262 -2.51 12.58 2.69
C GLY A 262 -1.06 12.78 2.27
N ASP A 263 -0.31 13.45 3.13
CA ASP A 263 1.12 13.74 2.98
C ASP A 263 1.73 13.79 4.38
N PHE A 264 2.72 12.94 4.65
CA PHE A 264 3.34 12.88 5.96
C PHE A 264 4.24 14.09 6.18
N ALA A 265 3.98 14.86 7.25
CA ALA A 265 4.89 15.90 7.69
C ALA A 265 6.21 15.32 8.23
N ASN A 266 6.19 14.05 8.67
CA ASN A 266 7.30 13.38 9.34
C ASN A 266 7.82 12.11 8.63
N TYR A 267 7.65 11.99 7.30
CA TYR A 267 8.09 10.83 6.50
C TYR A 267 9.48 10.30 6.86
N HIS A 268 10.46 11.19 7.02
CA HIS A 268 11.83 10.82 7.36
C HIS A 268 11.93 10.17 8.74
N SER A 269 11.21 10.70 9.75
CA SER A 269 11.20 10.13 11.10
C SER A 269 10.63 8.70 11.09
N VAL A 270 9.51 8.50 10.39
CA VAL A 270 8.88 7.17 10.31
C VAL A 270 9.78 6.19 9.54
N SER A 271 10.42 6.65 8.48
CA SER A 271 11.40 5.83 7.72
C SER A 271 12.60 5.43 8.58
N GLU A 272 13.13 6.35 9.39
CA GLU A 272 14.22 6.08 10.32
C GLU A 272 13.82 5.11 11.45
N TYR A 273 12.59 5.26 11.97
CA TYR A 273 12.02 4.35 12.94
C TYR A 273 11.96 2.90 12.42
N LEU A 274 11.57 2.70 11.16
CA LEU A 274 11.59 1.41 10.48
C LEU A 274 13.02 0.92 10.22
N ARG A 275 13.94 1.82 9.83
CA ARG A 275 15.35 1.48 9.58
C ARG A 275 16.05 0.94 10.82
N GLN A 276 15.76 1.51 11.99
CA GLN A 276 16.25 1.00 13.28
C GLN A 276 15.81 -0.45 13.56
N ARG A 277 14.79 -0.94 12.84
CA ARG A 277 14.26 -2.31 12.89
C ARG A 277 14.62 -3.12 11.65
N ASN A 278 15.58 -2.65 10.85
CA ASN A 278 16.04 -3.26 9.61
C ASN A 278 14.96 -3.37 8.52
N ILE A 279 13.95 -2.49 8.54
CA ILE A 279 12.91 -2.40 7.52
C ILE A 279 13.19 -1.16 6.65
N TYR A 280 13.28 -1.36 5.34
CA TYR A 280 13.69 -0.33 4.38
C TYR A 280 12.64 -0.16 3.28
N SER A 281 12.22 1.08 3.03
CA SER A 281 11.34 1.43 1.90
C SER A 281 12.08 1.32 0.57
N GLN A 282 11.46 0.71 -0.45
CA GLN A 282 12.01 0.53 -1.79
C GLN A 282 11.36 1.43 -2.85
N PHE A 283 10.14 1.92 -2.59
CA PHE A 283 9.36 2.76 -3.51
C PHE A 283 9.28 4.22 -3.07
N LEU A 284 9.76 4.54 -1.86
CA LEU A 284 9.96 5.89 -1.34
C LEU A 284 8.65 6.71 -1.29
N THR A 285 7.61 6.10 -0.70
CA THR A 285 6.32 6.76 -0.50
C THR A 285 5.86 6.59 0.94
N ASP A 286 5.14 7.58 1.45
CA ASP A 286 4.52 7.53 2.78
C ASP A 286 3.60 6.32 2.94
N THR A 287 2.90 5.94 1.87
CA THR A 287 1.99 4.80 1.85
C THR A 287 2.74 3.47 2.02
N GLU A 288 3.91 3.33 1.39
CA GLU A 288 4.75 2.15 1.58
C GLU A 288 5.23 2.07 3.03
N VAL A 289 5.76 3.19 3.55
CA VAL A 289 6.21 3.29 4.93
C VAL A 289 5.08 2.98 5.92
N SER A 290 3.85 3.43 5.63
CA SER A 290 2.65 3.12 6.41
C SER A 290 2.30 1.63 6.38
N ALA A 291 2.35 0.99 5.21
CA ALA A 291 2.07 -0.44 5.07
C ALA A 291 3.12 -1.28 5.82
N LEU A 292 4.40 -0.90 5.75
CA LEU A 292 5.50 -1.54 6.47
C LEU A 292 5.38 -1.35 7.98
N LEU A 293 4.98 -0.16 8.44
CA LEU A 293 4.72 0.10 9.86
C LEU A 293 3.56 -0.73 10.39
N PHE A 294 2.45 -0.80 9.65
CA PHE A 294 1.33 -1.64 10.04
C PHE A 294 1.71 -3.13 10.07
N ASP A 295 2.43 -3.62 9.06
CA ASP A 295 2.93 -5.01 9.02
C ASP A 295 3.86 -5.31 10.20
N LEU A 296 4.78 -4.41 10.56
CA LEU A 296 5.63 -4.52 11.74
C LEU A 296 4.80 -4.66 13.03
N LEU A 297 3.88 -3.73 13.27
CA LEU A 297 3.07 -3.71 14.49
C LEU A 297 2.15 -4.93 14.58
N SER A 298 1.58 -5.36 13.45
CA SER A 298 0.67 -6.49 13.40
C SER A 298 1.35 -7.85 13.39
N ARG A 299 2.27 -8.10 12.45
CA ARG A 299 2.84 -9.44 12.19
C ARG A 299 4.02 -9.72 13.10
N THR A 300 4.90 -8.73 13.26
CA THR A 300 6.14 -8.89 14.04
C THR A 300 5.89 -8.67 15.53
N TYR A 301 5.23 -7.59 15.92
CA TYR A 301 4.96 -7.29 17.34
C TYR A 301 3.67 -7.92 17.87
N ARG A 302 2.78 -8.41 16.99
CA ARG A 302 1.54 -9.10 17.35
C ARG A 302 0.64 -8.28 18.25
N TYR A 303 0.64 -6.96 18.04
CA TYR A 303 -0.25 -6.08 18.79
C TYR A 303 -1.71 -6.33 18.41
N PRO A 304 -2.63 -6.28 19.39
CA PRO A 304 -4.05 -6.14 19.12
C PRO A 304 -4.32 -4.93 18.24
N LEU A 305 -5.38 -4.98 17.43
CA LEU A 305 -5.70 -3.91 16.48
C LEU A 305 -5.82 -2.54 17.17
N GLU A 306 -6.46 -2.47 18.34
CA GLU A 306 -6.56 -1.24 19.13
C GLU A 306 -5.18 -0.61 19.39
N TYR A 307 -4.18 -1.42 19.73
CA TYR A 307 -2.84 -0.93 20.05
C TYR A 307 -2.04 -0.57 18.81
N ILE A 308 -2.32 -1.21 17.67
CA ILE A 308 -1.79 -0.79 16.38
C ILE A 308 -2.35 0.60 16.02
N ILE A 309 -3.66 0.79 16.19
CA ILE A 309 -4.31 2.09 15.95
C ILE A 309 -3.70 3.14 16.86
N GLU A 310 -3.58 2.88 18.17
CA GLU A 310 -2.97 3.83 19.11
C GLU A 310 -1.49 4.13 18.78
N ALA A 311 -0.73 3.14 18.31
CA ALA A 311 0.67 3.35 17.90
C ALA A 311 0.80 4.21 16.64
N MET A 312 -0.17 4.18 15.72
CA MET A 312 -0.16 4.95 14.47
C MET A 312 -0.91 6.29 14.59
N ALA A 313 -1.96 6.33 15.39
CA ALA A 313 -2.85 7.46 15.62
C ALA A 313 -3.00 7.66 17.14
N PRO A 314 -1.98 8.21 17.80
CA PRO A 314 -1.98 8.32 19.25
C PRO A 314 -3.14 9.20 19.73
N THR A 315 -3.88 8.72 20.73
CA THR A 315 -4.95 9.47 21.36
C THR A 315 -4.35 10.64 22.17
N THR A 316 -4.74 11.87 21.87
CA THR A 316 -4.14 13.07 22.47
C THR A 316 -5.09 13.84 23.38
N GLU A 317 -4.50 14.67 24.24
CA GLU A 317 -5.18 15.71 25.02
C GLU A 317 -6.46 15.21 25.73
N ARG A 318 -7.58 15.87 25.45
CA ARG A 318 -8.86 15.63 26.12
C ARG A 318 -9.39 14.21 25.90
N ASP A 319 -9.19 13.65 24.71
CA ASP A 319 -9.69 12.31 24.41
C ASP A 319 -8.92 11.27 25.24
N PHE A 320 -7.63 11.50 25.46
CA PHE A 320 -6.80 10.67 26.33
C PHE A 320 -7.26 10.78 27.80
N ASP A 321 -7.53 11.99 28.28
CA ASP A 321 -7.97 12.22 29.66
C ASP A 321 -9.35 11.62 29.97
N CYS A 322 -10.17 11.38 28.94
CA CYS A 322 -11.48 10.71 29.07
C CYS A 322 -11.38 9.18 29.16
N LEU A 323 -10.21 8.58 28.91
CA LEU A 323 -10.00 7.14 29.05
C LEU A 323 -9.94 6.73 30.52
N ASP A 324 -10.30 5.48 30.81
CA ASP A 324 -10.05 4.89 32.13
C ASP A 324 -8.55 4.79 32.44
N GLU A 325 -8.20 4.71 33.73
CA GLU A 325 -6.80 4.73 34.18
C GLU A 325 -5.96 3.57 33.61
N GLU A 326 -6.59 2.42 33.35
CA GLU A 326 -5.92 1.26 32.79
C GLU A 326 -5.51 1.52 31.34
N LYS A 327 -6.44 2.01 30.51
CA LYS A 327 -6.18 2.42 29.13
C LYS A 327 -5.16 3.53 29.06
N GLN A 328 -5.26 4.55 29.91
CA GLN A 328 -4.26 5.63 29.95
C GLN A 328 -2.85 5.09 30.18
N LYS A 329 -2.69 4.14 31.12
CA LYS A 329 -1.39 3.52 31.39
C LYS A 329 -0.84 2.76 30.18
N ILE A 330 -1.69 1.97 29.51
CA ILE A 330 -1.31 1.21 28.32
C ILE A 330 -0.97 2.13 27.15
N TYR A 331 -1.83 3.11 26.87
CA TYR A 331 -1.67 4.03 25.75
C TYR A 331 -0.42 4.89 25.94
N ARG A 332 -0.11 5.36 27.17
CA ARG A 332 1.18 6.04 27.44
C ARG A 332 2.38 5.16 27.12
N ALA A 333 2.34 3.87 27.45
CA ALA A 333 3.44 2.97 27.14
C ALA A 333 3.62 2.78 25.62
N ILE A 334 2.50 2.67 24.90
CA ILE A 334 2.50 2.58 23.43
C ILE A 334 3.05 3.88 22.83
N GLN A 335 2.49 5.03 23.21
CA GLN A 335 2.93 6.34 22.72
C GLN A 335 4.42 6.57 22.99
N ALA A 336 4.89 6.32 24.21
CA ALA A 336 6.32 6.46 24.55
C ALA A 336 7.23 5.56 23.68
N SER A 337 6.74 4.40 23.23
CA SER A 337 7.51 3.46 22.42
C SER A 337 7.44 3.73 20.92
N HIS A 338 6.34 4.34 20.44
CA HIS A 338 6.00 4.40 19.03
C HIS A 338 5.87 5.81 18.46
N ILE A 339 5.87 6.87 19.27
CA ILE A 339 5.60 8.26 18.82
C ILE A 339 6.48 8.71 17.65
N HIS A 340 7.74 8.29 17.60
CA HIS A 340 8.66 8.63 16.50
C HIS A 340 8.35 7.91 15.18
N GLY A 341 7.64 6.79 15.26
CA GLY A 341 7.12 6.03 14.14
C GLY A 341 5.67 6.37 13.79
N SER A 342 4.93 7.10 14.63
CA SER A 342 3.55 7.47 14.36
C SER A 342 3.45 8.48 13.19
N PRO A 343 2.61 8.23 12.17
CA PRO A 343 2.31 9.21 11.13
C PRO A 343 1.84 10.57 11.67
N ASP A 344 2.41 11.66 11.14
CA ASP A 344 2.02 13.03 11.44
C ASP A 344 1.73 13.82 10.15
N GLY A 345 0.91 14.87 10.25
CA GLY A 345 0.32 15.59 9.11
C GLY A 345 -1.05 15.05 8.71
N PRO A 346 -1.65 15.56 7.61
CA PRO A 346 -2.93 15.06 7.12
C PRO A 346 -2.73 13.68 6.52
N TRP A 347 -3.39 12.67 7.08
CA TRP A 347 -3.39 11.32 6.54
C TRP A 347 -4.72 10.62 6.80
N PHE A 348 -5.07 9.69 5.91
CA PHE A 348 -6.22 8.81 6.01
C PHE A 348 -5.88 7.48 5.35
N PHE A 349 -6.10 6.36 6.04
CA PHE A 349 -5.83 5.02 5.52
C PHE A 349 -7.12 4.26 5.27
N ILE A 350 -7.09 3.40 4.25
CA ILE A 350 -8.00 2.26 4.14
C ILE A 350 -7.14 1.01 4.03
N ILE A 351 -7.40 0.01 4.87
CA ILE A 351 -6.59 -1.20 4.95
C ILE A 351 -7.46 -2.43 4.70
N ALA A 352 -7.21 -3.15 3.61
CA ALA A 352 -7.84 -4.43 3.31
C ALA A 352 -6.91 -5.58 3.72
N ARG A 353 -7.43 -6.56 4.47
CA ARG A 353 -6.63 -7.66 5.03
C ARG A 353 -7.31 -9.02 4.88
N ASN A 354 -6.50 -10.05 4.69
CA ASN A 354 -6.89 -11.45 4.91
C ASN A 354 -6.27 -11.95 6.22
N ILE A 355 -7.08 -12.16 7.25
CA ILE A 355 -6.63 -12.75 8.51
C ILE A 355 -6.80 -14.27 8.38
N ALA A 356 -5.86 -14.90 7.66
CA ALA A 356 -5.97 -16.28 7.21
C ALA A 356 -6.24 -17.28 8.35
N ARG A 357 -5.58 -17.11 9.51
CA ARG A 357 -5.78 -17.98 10.69
C ARG A 357 -7.20 -17.92 11.28
N GLN A 358 -7.91 -16.81 11.10
CA GLN A 358 -9.27 -16.61 11.60
C GLN A 358 -10.32 -16.80 10.51
N ASN A 359 -9.91 -17.13 9.28
CA ASN A 359 -10.77 -17.18 8.09
C ASN A 359 -11.65 -15.92 7.96
N MET A 360 -11.03 -14.75 8.16
CA MET A 360 -11.72 -13.47 8.23
C MET A 360 -11.11 -12.46 7.27
N PHE A 361 -11.95 -11.74 6.53
CA PHE A 361 -11.55 -10.57 5.77
C PHE A 361 -11.88 -9.31 6.57
N GLN A 362 -10.96 -8.35 6.58
CA GLN A 362 -11.11 -7.13 7.34
C GLN A 362 -10.87 -5.93 6.42
N LEU A 363 -11.74 -4.93 6.53
CA LEU A 363 -11.54 -3.59 5.99
C LEU A 363 -11.53 -2.62 7.17
N LEU A 364 -10.44 -1.87 7.29
CA LEU A 364 -10.26 -0.82 8.31
C LEU A 364 -10.28 0.55 7.66
#